data_AF-A0A1E1W1H0-F1
#
_entry.id   AF-A0A1E1W1H0-F1
#
_cell.length_a   1.000
_cell.length_b   1.000
_cell.length_c   1.000
_cell.angle_alpha   90.00
_cell.angle_beta   90.00
_cell.angle_gamma   90.00
#
_symmetry.space_group_name_H-M   'P 1'
#
loop_
_entity.id
_entity.type
_entity.pdbx_description
1 polymer ?
#
loop_
_entity_poly.entity_id
_entity_poly.type
_entity_poly.pdbx_seq_one_letter_code
_entity_poly.pdbx_strand_id
1 'polypeptide(L)'
;PAKVAPAAPDAPDQYAEMTVDEIVNGKDGVFPGLIPLIESYLSGMDVDADTHCSVQQYLKLIQRRANGELSTMAQWMRTFVTTHPHYKQDSVVSEKINYDLLKTAYGIQTGTMAAPTLLGTSSMSKTNEDIPKAFTNMMNKDCP
;
A
#
# COMPACT_ATOMS: atom_id res chain seq x y z
N PRO A 1 34.60 -10.00 -5.37
CA PRO A 1 33.72 -11.20 -5.47
C PRO A 1 33.33 -11.70 -4.08
N ALA A 2 32.14 -11.31 -3.60
CA ALA A 2 31.61 -11.78 -2.32
C ALA A 2 31.09 -13.22 -2.48
N LYS A 3 31.60 -14.14 -1.66
CA LYS A 3 31.13 -15.52 -1.56
C LYS A 3 29.67 -15.53 -1.10
N VAL A 4 28.77 -15.95 -1.98
CA VAL A 4 27.39 -16.33 -1.62
C VAL A 4 27.49 -17.55 -0.68
N ALA A 5 26.81 -17.48 0.46
CA ALA A 5 26.75 -18.57 1.43
C ALA A 5 26.20 -19.86 0.78
N PRO A 6 26.63 -21.05 1.22
CA PRO A 6 26.14 -22.30 0.65
C PRO A 6 24.64 -22.45 0.94
N ALA A 7 23.85 -22.64 -0.12
CA ALA A 7 22.43 -22.93 -0.01
C ALA A 7 22.24 -24.20 0.83
N ALA A 8 21.40 -24.11 1.86
CA ALA A 8 20.93 -25.27 2.61
C ALA A 8 20.17 -26.21 1.66
N PRO A 9 20.18 -27.53 1.88
CA PRO A 9 19.46 -28.48 1.04
C PRO A 9 17.96 -28.12 1.03
N ASP A 10 17.39 -27.99 -0.16
CA ASP A 10 16.00 -27.64 -0.40
C ASP A 10 15.07 -28.62 0.33
N ALA A 11 14.57 -28.20 1.50
CA ALA A 11 13.39 -28.82 2.08
C ALA A 11 12.20 -28.41 1.19
N PRO A 12 11.38 -29.36 0.69
CA PRO A 12 10.38 -29.09 -0.35
C PRO A 12 9.21 -28.17 0.06
N ASP A 13 9.21 -27.57 1.25
CA ASP A 13 8.07 -26.84 1.81
C ASP A 13 8.41 -25.46 2.45
N GLN A 14 9.60 -24.88 2.23
CA GLN A 14 9.95 -23.60 2.89
C GLN A 14 9.38 -22.34 2.23
N TYR A 15 9.00 -22.41 0.95
CA TYR A 15 8.52 -21.26 0.17
C TYR A 15 7.60 -21.72 -0.97
N ALA A 16 6.67 -20.86 -1.36
CA ALA A 16 5.74 -21.12 -2.46
C ALA A 16 5.61 -19.87 -3.36
N GLU A 17 5.36 -20.08 -4.65
CA GLU A 17 4.99 -18.99 -5.55
C GLU A 17 3.60 -18.44 -5.17
N MET A 18 3.54 -17.13 -4.96
CA MET A 18 2.33 -16.42 -4.56
C MET A 18 2.28 -15.06 -5.25
N THR A 19 1.09 -14.66 -5.67
CA THR A 19 0.82 -13.29 -6.12
C THR A 19 0.91 -12.31 -4.95
N VAL A 20 1.06 -11.02 -5.26
CA VAL A 20 1.03 -9.96 -4.23
C VAL A 20 -0.30 -9.98 -3.48
N ASP A 21 -1.41 -10.26 -4.17
CA ASP A 21 -2.73 -10.45 -3.58
C ASP A 21 -2.73 -11.58 -2.55
N GLU A 22 -2.25 -12.75 -2.92
CA GLU A 22 -2.19 -13.92 -2.03
C GLU A 22 -1.27 -13.70 -0.81
N ILE A 23 -0.17 -12.97 -0.98
CA ILE A 23 0.73 -12.63 0.14
C ILE A 23 0.05 -11.66 1.11
N VAL A 24 -0.64 -10.64 0.59
CA VAL A 24 -1.23 -9.58 1.42
C VAL A 24 -2.56 -10.01 2.04
N ASN A 25 -3.45 -10.57 1.23
CA ASN A 25 -4.84 -10.90 1.57
C ASN A 25 -5.04 -12.38 1.92
N GLY A 26 -4.09 -13.24 1.55
CA GLY A 26 -4.12 -14.67 1.87
C GLY A 26 -4.45 -15.55 0.68
N LYS A 27 -4.21 -16.85 0.87
CA LYS A 27 -4.51 -17.94 -0.04
C LYS A 27 -5.14 -19.07 0.76
N ASP A 28 -6.40 -19.37 0.47
CA ASP A 28 -7.19 -20.34 1.22
C ASP A 28 -6.46 -21.68 1.39
N GLY A 29 -6.40 -22.15 2.64
CA GLY A 29 -5.74 -23.41 2.99
C GLY A 29 -4.21 -23.41 2.91
N VAL A 30 -3.57 -22.32 2.48
CA VAL A 30 -2.12 -22.23 2.30
C VAL A 30 -1.51 -21.18 3.22
N PHE A 31 -2.00 -19.95 3.19
CA PHE A 31 -1.48 -18.84 3.98
C PHE A 31 -2.60 -17.87 4.34
N PRO A 32 -2.77 -17.49 5.62
CA PRO A 32 -3.82 -16.55 6.02
C PRO A 32 -3.69 -15.16 5.40
N GLY A 33 -2.48 -14.73 4.98
CA GLY A 33 -2.22 -13.38 4.49
C GLY A 33 -1.67 -12.44 5.57
N LEU A 34 -0.84 -11.48 5.16
CA LEU A 34 -0.25 -10.53 6.10
C LEU A 34 -1.30 -9.65 6.78
N ILE A 35 -2.30 -9.18 6.03
CA ILE A 35 -3.32 -8.28 6.59
C ILE A 35 -4.25 -9.03 7.55
N PRO A 36 -4.78 -10.22 7.25
CA PRO A 36 -5.55 -11.00 8.22
C PRO A 36 -4.79 -11.32 9.51
N LEU A 37 -3.47 -11.55 9.44
CA LEU A 37 -2.62 -11.72 10.63
C LEU A 37 -2.55 -10.44 11.47
N ILE A 38 -2.38 -9.28 10.82
CA ILE A 38 -2.38 -7.97 11.50
C ILE A 38 -3.75 -7.70 12.14
N GLU A 39 -4.85 -7.99 11.43
CA GLU A 39 -6.21 -7.82 11.95
C GLU A 39 -6.47 -8.72 13.16
N SER A 40 -6.02 -9.98 13.13
CA SER A 40 -6.08 -10.89 14.27
C SER A 40 -5.30 -10.33 15.46
N TYR A 41 -4.12 -9.76 15.25
CA TYR A 41 -3.34 -9.13 16.32
C TYR A 41 -4.06 -7.91 16.92
N LEU A 42 -4.57 -7.03 16.07
CA LEU A 42 -5.30 -5.83 16.50
C LEU A 42 -6.59 -6.16 17.26
N SER A 43 -7.27 -7.28 16.93
CA SER A 43 -8.48 -7.72 17.62
C SER A 43 -8.27 -8.05 19.11
N GLY A 44 -7.04 -8.42 19.49
CA GLY A 44 -6.66 -8.71 20.86
C GLY A 44 -6.10 -7.50 21.63
N MET A 45 -5.93 -6.35 20.95
CA MET A 45 -5.43 -5.12 21.56
C MET A 45 -6.58 -4.22 22.00
N ASP A 46 -6.42 -3.58 23.16
CA ASP A 46 -7.33 -2.54 23.61
C ASP A 46 -7.01 -1.21 22.91
N VAL A 47 -7.57 -1.03 21.71
CA VAL A 47 -7.40 0.15 20.85
C VAL A 47 -8.73 0.89 20.73
N ASP A 48 -8.72 2.21 20.83
CA ASP A 48 -9.94 3.02 20.67
C ASP A 48 -10.52 2.91 19.25
N ALA A 49 -11.83 3.11 19.14
CA ALA A 49 -12.57 2.90 17.89
C ALA A 49 -12.10 3.82 16.74
N ASP A 50 -11.65 5.04 17.04
CA ASP A 50 -11.18 5.99 16.02
C ASP A 50 -9.81 5.56 15.47
N THR A 51 -8.90 5.12 16.33
CA THR A 51 -7.62 4.53 15.92
C THR A 51 -7.85 3.25 15.12
N HIS A 52 -8.75 2.36 15.58
CA HIS A 52 -9.09 1.14 14.84
C HIS A 52 -9.63 1.46 13.45
N CYS A 53 -10.57 2.40 13.33
CA CYS A 53 -11.12 2.83 12.05
C CYS A 53 -10.04 3.38 11.09
N SER A 54 -9.12 4.21 11.61
CA SER A 54 -8.04 4.79 10.82
C SER A 54 -7.05 3.74 10.31
N VAL A 55 -6.64 2.81 11.18
CA VAL A 55 -5.77 1.69 10.79
C VAL A 55 -6.46 0.82 9.73
N GLN A 56 -7.75 0.52 9.93
CA GLN A 56 -8.55 -0.24 8.96
C GLN A 56 -8.62 0.43 7.58
N GLN A 57 -8.67 1.76 7.51
CA GLN A 57 -8.61 2.48 6.24
C GLN A 57 -7.27 2.26 5.51
N TYR A 58 -6.15 2.27 6.25
CA TYR A 58 -4.83 2.01 5.69
C TYR A 58 -4.66 0.57 5.23
N LEU A 59 -5.07 -0.39 6.05
CA LEU A 59 -5.00 -1.80 5.68
C LEU A 59 -5.84 -2.04 4.42
N LYS A 60 -7.07 -1.51 4.34
CA LYS A 60 -7.90 -1.60 3.14
C LYS A 60 -7.25 -0.99 1.90
N LEU A 61 -6.54 0.13 2.02
CA LEU A 61 -5.80 0.70 0.88
C LEU A 61 -4.73 -0.27 0.37
N ILE A 62 -4.01 -0.95 1.27
CA ILE A 62 -2.99 -1.95 0.93
C ILE A 62 -3.65 -3.18 0.29
N GLN A 63 -4.70 -3.73 0.91
CA GLN A 63 -5.45 -4.88 0.39
C GLN A 63 -5.95 -4.63 -1.05
N ARG A 64 -6.56 -3.46 -1.29
CA ARG A 64 -7.12 -3.07 -2.59
C ARG A 64 -6.07 -2.78 -3.65
N ARG A 65 -4.85 -2.42 -3.26
CA ARG A 65 -3.72 -2.32 -4.20
C ARG A 65 -3.14 -3.69 -4.54
N ALA A 66 -3.09 -4.58 -3.55
CA ALA A 66 -2.56 -5.94 -3.73
C ALA A 66 -3.46 -6.76 -4.67
N ASN A 67 -4.79 -6.65 -4.53
CA ASN A 67 -5.76 -7.34 -5.38
C ASN A 67 -6.01 -6.66 -6.75
N GLY A 68 -5.40 -5.50 -7.00
CA GLY A 68 -5.51 -4.76 -8.26
C GLY A 68 -6.75 -3.88 -8.42
N GLU A 69 -7.63 -3.76 -7.42
CA GLU A 69 -8.78 -2.85 -7.46
C GLU A 69 -8.34 -1.38 -7.54
N LEU A 70 -7.26 -1.02 -6.83
CA LEU A 70 -6.63 0.29 -6.89
C LEU A 70 -5.30 0.22 -7.62
N SER A 71 -5.06 1.20 -8.48
CA SER A 71 -3.79 1.38 -9.17
C SER A 71 -2.68 1.70 -8.19
N THR A 72 -1.50 1.14 -8.45
CA THR A 72 -0.26 1.67 -7.86
C THR A 72 0.02 3.07 -8.42
N MET A 73 0.81 3.87 -7.70
CA MET A 73 1.24 5.18 -8.22
C MET A 73 1.96 5.03 -9.57
N ALA A 74 2.80 4.00 -9.71
CA ALA A 74 3.52 3.73 -10.95
C ALA A 74 2.57 3.38 -12.11
N GLN A 75 1.55 2.54 -11.87
CA GLN A 75 0.53 2.25 -12.88
C GLN A 75 -0.27 3.50 -13.24
N TRP A 76 -0.71 4.27 -12.24
CA TRP A 76 -1.45 5.51 -12.44
C TRP A 76 -0.66 6.52 -13.29
N MET A 77 0.64 6.72 -12.98
CA MET A 77 1.53 7.59 -13.77
C MET A 77 1.70 7.09 -15.20
N ARG A 78 1.91 5.78 -15.40
CA ARG A 78 2.03 5.21 -16.75
C ARG A 78 0.75 5.39 -17.55
N THR A 79 -0.41 5.14 -16.95
CA THR A 79 -1.71 5.38 -17.60
C THR A 79 -1.87 6.86 -17.94
N PHE A 80 -1.56 7.76 -17.01
CA PHE A 80 -1.62 9.21 -17.26
C PHE A 80 -0.77 9.61 -18.47
N VAL A 81 0.50 9.18 -18.50
CA VAL A 81 1.44 9.50 -19.59
C VAL A 81 0.97 8.88 -20.91
N THR A 82 0.64 7.59 -20.93
CA THR A 82 0.32 6.85 -22.16
C THR A 82 -1.00 7.25 -22.80
N THR A 83 -1.93 7.78 -22.00
CA THR A 83 -3.23 8.32 -22.46
C THR A 83 -3.17 9.82 -22.79
N HIS A 84 -2.05 10.49 -22.51
CA HIS A 84 -1.92 11.92 -22.72
C HIS A 84 -1.95 12.29 -24.21
N PRO A 85 -2.70 13.31 -24.65
CA PRO A 85 -2.84 13.65 -26.08
C PRO A 85 -1.53 13.97 -26.80
N HIS A 86 -0.53 14.46 -26.06
CA HIS A 86 0.80 14.79 -26.58
C HIS A 86 1.79 13.61 -26.58
N TYR A 87 1.40 12.44 -26.06
CA TYR A 87 2.27 11.27 -26.03
C TYR A 87 2.26 10.57 -27.39
N LYS A 88 3.45 10.32 -27.95
CA LYS A 88 3.62 9.83 -29.32
C LYS A 88 3.94 8.34 -29.39
N GLN A 89 3.73 7.60 -28.30
CA GLN A 89 4.14 6.19 -28.19
C GLN A 89 5.64 5.98 -28.44
N ASP A 90 6.44 7.01 -28.15
CA ASP A 90 7.89 7.07 -28.36
C ASP A 90 8.68 6.89 -27.06
N SER A 91 8.01 6.56 -25.95
CA SER A 91 8.59 6.48 -24.60
C SER A 91 9.20 7.80 -24.10
N VAL A 92 8.84 8.94 -24.70
CA VAL A 92 9.32 10.26 -24.29
C VAL A 92 8.24 11.01 -23.51
N VAL A 93 8.58 11.47 -22.31
CA VAL A 93 7.74 12.37 -21.52
C VAL A 93 8.15 13.81 -21.80
N SER A 94 7.38 14.50 -22.64
CA SER A 94 7.63 15.93 -22.94
C SER A 94 7.36 16.83 -21.74
N GLU A 95 7.93 18.04 -21.74
CA GLU A 95 7.69 19.05 -20.69
C GLU A 95 6.21 19.32 -20.46
N LYS A 96 5.40 19.30 -21.51
CA LYS A 96 3.95 19.47 -21.43
C LYS A 96 3.29 18.33 -20.64
N ILE A 97 3.62 17.08 -20.97
CA ILE A 97 3.09 15.90 -20.25
C ILE A 97 3.51 15.95 -18.78
N ASN A 98 4.78 16.29 -18.51
CA ASN A 98 5.30 16.40 -17.15
C ASN A 98 4.60 17.52 -16.35
N TYR A 99 4.40 18.70 -16.95
CA TYR A 99 3.68 19.80 -16.32
C TYR A 99 2.24 19.40 -15.96
N ASP A 100 1.52 18.78 -16.90
CA ASP A 100 0.15 18.35 -16.67
C ASP A 100 0.08 17.26 -15.58
N LEU A 101 1.01 16.31 -15.57
CA LEU A 101 1.11 15.27 -14.53
C LEU A 101 1.31 15.89 -13.13
N LEU A 102 2.28 16.80 -12.97
CA LEU A 102 2.57 17.44 -11.69
C LEU A 102 1.43 18.34 -11.22
N LYS A 103 0.81 19.08 -12.16
CA LYS A 103 -0.38 19.88 -11.86
C LYS A 103 -1.54 18.99 -11.42
N THR A 104 -1.72 17.83 -12.06
CA THR A 104 -2.72 16.85 -11.65
C THR A 104 -2.43 16.30 -10.25
N ALA A 105 -1.19 15.89 -9.98
CA ALA A 105 -0.77 15.41 -8.66
C ALA A 105 -0.99 16.47 -7.56
N TYR A 106 -0.64 17.73 -7.83
CA TYR A 106 -0.86 18.83 -6.88
C TYR A 106 -2.35 19.06 -6.59
N GLY A 107 -3.20 19.01 -7.63
CA GLY A 107 -4.64 19.15 -7.42
C GLY A 107 -5.24 18.00 -6.60
N ILE A 108 -4.72 16.77 -6.77
CA ILE A 108 -5.09 15.62 -5.93
C ILE A 108 -4.66 15.84 -4.48
N GLN A 109 -3.40 16.24 -4.26
CA GLN A 109 -2.84 16.48 -2.93
C GLN A 109 -3.62 17.56 -2.16
N THR A 110 -4.05 18.61 -2.85
CA THR A 110 -4.81 19.72 -2.26
C THR A 110 -6.32 19.44 -2.14
N GLY A 111 -6.79 18.28 -2.62
CA GLY A 111 -8.21 17.92 -2.61
C GLY A 111 -9.07 18.65 -3.65
N THR A 112 -8.46 19.39 -4.58
CA THR A 112 -9.18 20.07 -5.67
C THR A 112 -9.56 19.12 -6.81
N MET A 113 -8.93 17.94 -6.89
CA MET A 113 -9.32 16.86 -7.81
C MET A 113 -9.34 15.50 -7.11
N ALA A 114 -10.29 14.67 -7.49
CA ALA A 114 -10.37 13.29 -7.02
C ALA A 114 -9.47 12.35 -7.85
N ALA A 115 -8.93 11.33 -7.20
CA ALA A 115 -8.18 10.25 -7.86
C ALA A 115 -8.74 8.88 -7.44
N PRO A 116 -9.97 8.54 -7.87
CA PRO A 116 -10.67 7.34 -7.39
C PRO A 116 -9.94 6.04 -7.71
N THR A 117 -9.20 5.99 -8.83
CA THR A 117 -8.41 4.82 -9.22
C THR A 117 -7.11 4.67 -8.43
N LEU A 118 -6.62 5.73 -7.77
CA LEU A 118 -5.36 5.74 -7.02
C LEU A 118 -5.58 5.65 -5.49
N LEU A 119 -6.63 6.33 -5.01
CA LEU A 119 -6.92 6.52 -3.58
C LEU A 119 -8.30 5.96 -3.16
N GLY A 120 -9.15 5.54 -4.09
CA GLY A 120 -10.52 5.13 -3.81
C GLY A 120 -11.48 6.31 -3.57
N THR A 121 -12.69 6.02 -3.10
CA THR A 121 -13.79 6.97 -2.90
C THR A 121 -13.74 7.71 -1.56
N SER A 122 -12.85 7.31 -0.65
CA SER A 122 -12.77 7.82 0.72
C SER A 122 -11.32 8.18 1.07
N SER A 123 -10.88 9.38 0.67
CA SER A 123 -9.52 9.88 0.92
C SER A 123 -9.39 10.75 2.17
N MET A 124 -10.43 10.88 2.99
CA MET A 124 -10.37 11.63 4.24
C MET A 124 -9.87 10.72 5.35
N SER A 125 -8.55 10.62 5.48
CA SER A 125 -7.95 10.01 6.67
C SER A 125 -8.11 10.95 7.86
N LYS A 126 -8.54 10.43 9.02
CA LYS A 126 -8.54 11.18 10.28
C LYS A 126 -7.14 11.26 10.92
N THR A 127 -6.14 10.65 10.31
CA THR A 127 -4.79 10.57 10.86
C THR A 127 -4.07 11.90 10.81
N ASN A 128 -3.48 12.26 11.95
CA ASN A 128 -2.48 13.31 12.06
C ASN A 128 -1.07 12.69 11.98
N GLU A 129 -0.03 13.51 11.86
CA GLU A 129 1.39 13.11 11.96
C GLU A 129 1.75 12.55 13.35
N ASP A 130 0.85 12.67 14.33
CA ASP A 130 1.04 12.17 15.69
C ASP A 130 0.90 10.63 15.74
N ILE A 131 1.84 9.99 16.45
CA ILE A 131 1.73 8.56 16.78
C ILE A 131 0.44 8.36 17.59
N PRO A 132 -0.49 7.48 17.15
CA PRO A 132 -1.69 7.20 17.92
C PRO A 132 -1.32 6.73 19.32
N LYS A 133 -1.99 7.26 20.35
CA LYS A 133 -1.69 6.99 21.77
C LYS A 133 -1.58 5.49 22.10
N ALA A 134 -2.31 4.65 21.38
CA ALA A 134 -2.24 3.20 21.46
C ALA A 134 -0.81 2.65 21.27
N PHE A 135 -0.04 3.21 20.33
CA PHE A 135 1.35 2.80 20.09
C PHE A 135 2.35 3.46 21.06
N THR A 136 2.06 4.67 21.54
CA THR A 136 2.86 5.33 22.58
C THR A 136 2.89 4.52 23.87
N ASN A 137 1.75 3.93 24.27
CA ASN A 137 1.67 3.09 25.47
C ASN A 137 2.45 1.78 25.33
N MET A 138 2.59 1.27 24.11
CA MET A 138 3.35 0.05 23.81
C MET A 138 4.86 0.31 23.81
N MET A 139 5.30 1.47 23.29
CA MET A 139 6.72 1.86 23.31
C MET A 139 7.24 2.22 24.71
N ASN A 140 6.37 2.64 25.63
CA ASN A 140 6.72 2.93 27.01
C ASN A 140 6.72 1.69 27.92
N LYS A 141 6.41 0.50 27.39
CA LYS A 141 6.19 -0.71 28.19
C LYS A 141 7.36 -1.69 28.22
N ASP A 142 8.59 -1.23 27.96
CA ASP A 142 9.81 -1.99 28.25
C ASP A 142 10.92 -1.08 28.83
N CYS A 143 10.95 -0.93 30.16
CA CYS A 143 12.16 -1.05 30.98
C CYS A 143 11.79 -1.13 32.48
N PRO A 144 11.97 -2.27 33.17
CA PRO A 144 12.36 -2.26 34.59
C PRO A 144 13.79 -1.74 34.79
#